data_AF-D7KD65-F1
#
_entry.id   AF-D7KD65-F1
#
_cell.length_a   1.000
_cell.length_b   1.000
_cell.length_c   1.000
_cell.angle_alpha   90.00
_cell.angle_beta   90.00
_cell.angle_gamma   90.00
#
_symmetry.space_group_name_H-M   'P 1'
#
loop_
_entity.id
_entity.type
_entity.pdbx_description
1 polymer ?
#
loop_
_entity_poly.entity_id
_entity_poly.type
_entity_poly.pdbx_seq_one_letter_code
_entity_poly.pdbx_strand_id
1 'polypeptide(L)'
;MNKDQQSLNTSVFIKGNENSAKNVDLMGHSHQPFLARSCVDFLKNFFEDELHATQSIFSSKEKYEKILGMITDEDIQSELRGEWKNSARSSPSEEATSLLRWEQLKTLQSKNNKALSLRTCVEEIVFNFIYPRIDLEVSKKMNHLLKAPFCVHPNTGRVCVPIDPNNCDEFDPLLEVPTLSQIIEEINSAGLNMDVDDD
;
A
#
# COMPACT_ATOMS: atom_id res chain seq x y z
N MET A 1 -1.51 21.27 21.37
CA MET A 1 -2.55 20.37 20.84
C MET A 1 -3.04 19.51 21.99
N ASN A 2 -4.31 19.58 22.35
CA ASN A 2 -4.87 18.76 23.45
C ASN A 2 -5.16 17.32 22.98
N LYS A 3 -5.33 16.37 23.90
CA LYS A 3 -5.63 14.95 23.59
C LYS A 3 -6.81 14.79 22.62
N ASP A 4 -7.83 15.64 22.73
CA ASP A 4 -9.02 15.61 21.87
C ASP A 4 -8.80 16.20 20.48
N GLN A 5 -7.73 16.99 20.28
CA GLN A 5 -7.35 17.56 18.98
C GLN A 5 -6.43 16.63 18.16
N GLN A 6 -5.89 15.58 18.78
CA GLN A 6 -5.04 14.58 18.13
C GLN A 6 -5.82 13.37 17.59
N SER A 7 -7.14 13.28 17.86
CA SER A 7 -7.95 12.27 17.17
C SER A 7 -8.04 12.66 15.70
N LEU A 8 -7.37 11.88 14.84
CA LEU A 8 -7.40 12.01 13.38
C LEU A 8 -8.84 11.79 12.88
N ASN A 9 -9.68 12.81 12.98
CA ASN A 9 -11.12 12.79 12.67
C ASN A 9 -11.43 12.73 11.17
N THR A 10 -10.41 12.55 10.31
CA THR A 10 -10.52 12.53 8.84
C THR A 10 -10.03 11.23 8.19
N SER A 11 -9.67 10.22 8.98
CA SER A 11 -9.15 8.97 8.44
C SER A 11 -10.31 8.06 8.01
N VAL A 12 -10.30 7.56 6.76
CA VAL A 12 -11.01 6.31 6.45
C VAL A 12 -10.54 5.29 7.46
N PHE A 13 -11.48 4.83 8.28
CA PHE A 13 -11.21 3.75 9.20
C PHE A 13 -11.11 2.47 8.38
N ILE A 14 -9.89 2.09 8.01
CA ILE A 14 -9.59 0.70 7.67
C ILE A 14 -9.77 -0.10 8.95
N LYS A 15 -11.00 -0.51 9.24
CA LYS A 15 -11.40 -1.27 10.42
C LYS A 15 -11.40 -2.74 10.01
N GLY A 16 -10.28 -3.41 10.21
CA GLY A 16 -10.22 -4.84 9.98
C GLY A 16 -8.82 -5.42 10.07
N ASN A 17 -8.76 -6.69 10.50
CA ASN A 17 -7.54 -7.49 10.54
C ASN A 17 -7.43 -8.33 9.25
N GLU A 18 -6.40 -9.16 9.17
CA GLU A 18 -6.18 -10.07 8.04
C GLU A 18 -7.34 -11.07 7.78
N ASN A 19 -8.25 -11.24 8.75
CA ASN A 19 -9.37 -12.18 8.69
C ASN A 19 -10.70 -11.52 8.30
N SER A 20 -10.79 -10.20 8.22
CA SER A 20 -12.03 -9.54 7.79
C SER A 20 -12.14 -9.51 6.27
N ALA A 21 -13.31 -9.94 5.78
CA ALA A 21 -13.63 -9.96 4.35
C ALA A 21 -13.70 -8.54 3.74
N LYS A 22 -14.07 -7.54 4.54
CA LYS A 22 -14.16 -6.13 4.14
C LYS A 22 -13.57 -5.25 5.23
N ASN A 23 -12.44 -4.59 4.94
CA ASN A 23 -11.73 -3.72 5.88
C ASN A 23 -12.04 -2.24 5.66
N VAL A 24 -12.58 -1.89 4.49
CA VAL A 24 -12.84 -0.52 4.07
C VAL A 24 -14.33 -0.40 3.75
N ASP A 25 -15.00 0.57 4.35
CA ASP A 25 -16.37 0.92 4.00
C ASP A 25 -16.43 2.41 3.65
N LEU A 26 -16.69 2.69 2.37
CA LEU A 26 -16.81 4.06 1.86
C LEU A 26 -18.27 4.53 1.82
N MET A 27 -19.25 3.69 2.17
CA MET A 27 -20.65 4.09 2.26
C MET A 27 -20.82 5.24 3.27
N GLY A 28 -21.33 6.38 2.80
CA GLY A 28 -21.49 7.60 3.59
C GLY A 28 -20.26 8.53 3.65
N HIS A 29 -19.08 8.06 3.23
CA HIS A 29 -17.83 8.84 3.21
C HIS A 29 -17.35 9.20 1.79
N SER A 30 -17.98 8.68 0.74
CA SER A 30 -17.71 8.98 -0.67
C SER A 30 -17.69 10.49 -1.00
N HIS A 31 -18.33 11.32 -0.18
CA HIS A 31 -18.37 12.78 -0.35
C HIS A 31 -17.25 13.55 0.38
N GLN A 32 -16.36 12.89 1.12
CA GLN A 32 -15.24 13.57 1.79
C GLN A 32 -14.20 14.00 0.75
N PRO A 33 -13.95 15.31 0.56
CA PRO A 33 -13.08 15.78 -0.52
C PRO A 33 -11.67 15.20 -0.46
N PHE A 34 -11.14 14.98 0.75
CA PHE A 34 -9.81 14.40 0.95
C PHE A 34 -9.69 12.96 0.45
N LEU A 35 -10.72 12.14 0.63
CA LEU A 35 -10.72 10.73 0.22
C LEU A 35 -10.91 10.61 -1.29
N ALA A 36 -11.87 11.36 -1.83
CA ALA A 36 -12.07 11.44 -3.27
C ALA A 36 -10.77 11.90 -3.96
N ARG A 37 -10.13 12.95 -3.44
CA ARG A 37 -8.84 13.43 -3.94
C ARG A 37 -7.75 12.38 -3.84
N SER A 38 -7.54 11.78 -2.66
CA SER A 38 -6.51 10.74 -2.48
C SER A 38 -6.69 9.59 -3.46
N CYS A 39 -7.93 9.12 -3.65
CA CYS A 39 -8.24 8.03 -4.55
C CYS A 39 -7.97 8.38 -6.02
N VAL A 40 -8.43 9.55 -6.47
CA VAL A 40 -8.36 9.97 -7.88
C VAL A 40 -6.96 10.42 -8.27
N ASP A 41 -6.31 11.22 -7.41
CA ASP A 41 -5.03 11.86 -7.75
C ASP A 41 -3.85 10.89 -7.59
N PHE A 42 -3.93 9.93 -6.65
CA PHE A 42 -2.78 9.10 -6.26
C PHE A 42 -3.06 7.60 -6.30
N LEU A 43 -4.01 7.10 -5.49
CA LEU A 43 -4.12 5.66 -5.23
C LEU A 43 -4.47 4.86 -6.47
N LYS A 44 -5.41 5.37 -7.28
CA LYS A 44 -5.88 4.64 -8.46
C LYS A 44 -4.79 4.47 -9.51
N ASN A 45 -4.05 5.53 -9.82
CA ASN A 45 -2.97 5.48 -10.79
C ASN A 45 -1.88 4.51 -10.32
N PHE A 46 -1.44 4.63 -9.07
CA PHE A 46 -0.44 3.71 -8.51
C PHE A 46 -0.93 2.24 -8.47
N PHE A 47 -2.21 2.01 -8.22
CA PHE A 47 -2.78 0.65 -8.27
C PHE A 47 -2.69 0.04 -9.67
N GLU A 48 -3.13 0.81 -10.66
CA GLU A 48 -3.22 0.38 -12.05
C GLU A 48 -1.82 0.28 -12.69
N ASP A 49 -0.91 1.19 -12.40
CA ASP A 49 0.39 1.25 -13.06
C ASP A 49 1.40 0.28 -12.42
N GLU A 50 1.38 0.12 -11.10
CA GLU A 50 2.44 -0.57 -10.36
C GLU A 50 1.94 -1.79 -9.58
N LEU A 51 0.97 -1.59 -8.68
CA LEU A 51 0.72 -2.57 -7.62
C LEU A 51 0.08 -3.86 -8.13
N HIS A 52 -1.02 -3.76 -8.88
CA HIS A 52 -1.85 -4.93 -9.15
C HIS A 52 -1.18 -5.95 -10.09
N ALA A 53 -0.27 -5.48 -10.95
CA ALA A 53 0.59 -6.32 -11.79
C ALA A 53 1.74 -6.91 -10.96
N THR A 54 2.54 -6.06 -10.31
CA THR A 54 3.75 -6.47 -9.55
C THR A 54 3.42 -7.45 -8.42
N GLN A 55 2.33 -7.21 -7.69
CA GLN A 55 1.88 -8.11 -6.60
C GLN A 55 0.99 -9.26 -7.11
N SER A 56 0.62 -9.24 -8.39
CA SER A 56 -0.22 -10.25 -9.05
C SER A 56 -1.47 -10.58 -8.20
N ILE A 57 -2.16 -9.54 -7.72
CA ILE A 57 -3.22 -9.66 -6.71
C ILE A 57 -4.47 -10.40 -7.21
N PHE A 58 -4.62 -10.57 -8.52
CA PHE A 58 -5.69 -11.36 -9.11
C PHE A 58 -5.20 -12.70 -9.69
N SER A 59 -3.93 -13.11 -9.55
CA SER A 59 -3.38 -14.27 -10.28
C SER A 59 -3.91 -15.62 -9.81
N SER A 60 -3.94 -15.86 -8.50
CA SER A 60 -4.32 -17.15 -7.91
C SER A 60 -5.74 -17.15 -7.37
N LYS A 61 -6.33 -18.35 -7.24
CA LYS A 61 -7.66 -18.53 -6.63
C LYS A 61 -7.75 -17.97 -5.23
N GLU A 62 -6.73 -18.18 -4.41
CA GLU A 62 -6.72 -17.64 -3.05
C GLU A 62 -6.76 -16.11 -3.05
N LYS A 63 -5.96 -15.48 -3.93
CA LYS A 63 -5.87 -14.02 -3.99
C LYS A 63 -7.16 -13.39 -4.52
N TYR A 64 -7.67 -13.88 -5.66
CA TYR A 64 -8.87 -13.27 -6.25
C TYR A 64 -10.13 -13.55 -5.42
N GLU A 65 -10.23 -14.67 -4.69
CA GLU A 65 -11.40 -14.91 -3.81
C GLU A 65 -11.44 -13.93 -2.63
N LYS A 66 -10.28 -13.48 -2.13
CA LYS A 66 -10.23 -12.39 -1.12
C LYS A 66 -10.82 -11.10 -1.69
N ILE A 67 -10.55 -10.79 -2.97
CA ILE A 67 -11.09 -9.61 -3.64
C ILE A 67 -12.58 -9.76 -3.93
N LEU A 68 -13.01 -10.93 -4.40
CA LEU A 68 -14.43 -11.24 -4.59
C LEU A 68 -15.23 -11.13 -3.29
N GLY A 69 -14.62 -11.41 -2.14
CA GLY A 69 -15.23 -11.22 -0.82
C GLY A 69 -15.47 -9.75 -0.43
N MET A 70 -14.82 -8.80 -1.09
CA MET A 70 -15.02 -7.36 -0.88
C MET A 70 -16.23 -6.82 -1.67
N ILE A 71 -16.65 -7.53 -2.71
CA ILE A 71 -17.79 -7.14 -3.56
C ILE A 71 -19.08 -7.55 -2.84
N THR A 72 -19.95 -6.58 -2.54
CA THR A 72 -21.20 -6.83 -1.80
C THR A 72 -22.31 -7.44 -2.66
N ASP A 73 -22.18 -7.40 -3.98
CA ASP A 73 -23.18 -7.89 -4.94
C ASP A 73 -22.90 -9.34 -5.35
N GLU A 74 -23.76 -10.26 -4.91
CA GLU A 74 -23.60 -11.72 -5.13
C GLU A 74 -23.72 -12.12 -6.60
N ASP A 75 -24.51 -11.39 -7.40
CA ASP A 75 -24.67 -11.66 -8.83
C ASP A 75 -23.35 -11.40 -9.56
N ILE A 76 -22.74 -10.24 -9.28
CA ILE A 76 -21.46 -9.83 -9.85
C ILE A 76 -20.33 -10.74 -9.38
N GLN A 77 -20.35 -11.12 -8.10
CA GLN A 77 -19.38 -12.06 -7.55
C GLN A 77 -19.44 -13.41 -8.28
N SER A 78 -20.64 -13.90 -8.56
CA SER A 78 -20.87 -15.17 -9.24
C SER A 78 -20.46 -15.13 -10.71
N GLU A 79 -20.76 -14.03 -11.41
CA GLU A 79 -20.33 -13.76 -12.79
C GLU A 79 -18.80 -13.78 -12.90
N LEU A 80 -18.11 -12.95 -12.10
CA LEU A 80 -16.65 -12.86 -12.08
C LEU A 80 -15.99 -14.18 -11.69
N ARG A 81 -16.52 -14.88 -10.67
CA ARG A 81 -16.00 -16.20 -10.26
C ARG A 81 -16.09 -17.21 -11.39
N GLY A 82 -17.17 -17.19 -12.17
CA GLY A 82 -17.34 -18.04 -13.34
C GLY A 82 -16.31 -17.72 -14.44
N GLU A 83 -16.17 -16.45 -14.80
CA GLU A 83 -15.23 -16.00 -15.83
C GLU A 83 -13.77 -16.31 -15.46
N TRP A 84 -13.37 -16.00 -14.22
CA TRP A 84 -11.99 -16.16 -13.78
C TRP A 84 -11.57 -17.61 -13.59
N LYS A 85 -12.53 -18.50 -13.25
CA LYS A 85 -12.29 -19.94 -13.19
C LYS A 85 -12.12 -20.55 -14.58
N ASN A 86 -12.81 -20.01 -15.58
CA ASN A 86 -12.73 -20.49 -16.97
C ASN A 86 -11.50 -19.93 -17.71
N SER A 87 -11.08 -18.70 -17.39
CA SER A 87 -9.90 -18.07 -18.01
C SER A 87 -8.56 -18.69 -17.59
N ALA A 88 -8.53 -19.42 -16.47
CA ALA A 88 -7.35 -20.14 -15.96
C ALA A 88 -6.82 -21.27 -16.86
N ARG A 89 -7.47 -21.56 -18.00
CA ARG A 89 -7.09 -22.63 -18.94
C ARG A 89 -6.14 -22.17 -20.05
N SER A 90 -5.97 -20.87 -20.23
CA SER A 90 -4.91 -20.32 -21.07
C SER A 90 -3.74 -19.98 -20.15
N SER A 91 -2.50 -20.20 -20.59
CA SER A 91 -1.30 -20.01 -19.75
C SER A 91 -0.57 -18.68 -20.04
N PRO A 92 -1.08 -17.50 -19.63
CA PRO A 92 -0.27 -16.30 -19.49
C PRO A 92 0.52 -16.32 -18.16
N SER A 93 1.47 -15.38 -18.03
CA SER A 93 2.14 -15.11 -16.74
C SER A 93 1.13 -14.70 -15.66
N GLU A 94 1.54 -14.78 -14.39
CA GLU A 94 0.69 -14.34 -13.26
C GLU A 94 0.29 -12.87 -13.38
N GLU A 95 1.22 -12.02 -13.82
CA GLU A 95 1.01 -10.60 -14.05
C GLU A 95 -0.04 -10.36 -15.14
N ALA A 96 0.09 -11.01 -16.29
CA ALA A 96 -0.85 -10.88 -17.40
C ALA A 96 -2.24 -11.43 -17.03
N THR A 97 -2.30 -12.47 -16.21
CA THR A 97 -3.57 -12.96 -15.63
C THR A 97 -4.19 -11.90 -14.71
N SER A 98 -3.36 -11.22 -13.92
CA SER A 98 -3.81 -10.19 -12.99
C SER A 98 -4.39 -8.98 -13.72
N LEU A 99 -3.67 -8.49 -14.73
CA LEU A 99 -4.09 -7.41 -15.63
C LEU A 99 -5.43 -7.74 -16.31
N LEU A 100 -5.55 -8.93 -16.90
CA LEU A 100 -6.75 -9.35 -17.60
C LEU A 100 -7.98 -9.34 -16.69
N ARG A 101 -7.85 -9.88 -15.47
CA ARG A 101 -8.95 -9.96 -14.51
C ARG A 101 -9.36 -8.59 -13.98
N TRP A 102 -8.40 -7.68 -13.82
CA TRP A 102 -8.67 -6.29 -13.48
C TRP A 102 -9.45 -5.56 -14.59
N GLU A 103 -9.05 -5.74 -15.86
CA GLU A 103 -9.77 -5.16 -17.00
C GLU A 103 -11.20 -5.71 -17.15
N GLN A 104 -11.42 -7.00 -16.83
CA GLN A 104 -12.75 -7.59 -16.77
C GLN A 104 -13.63 -6.89 -15.73
N LEU A 105 -13.10 -6.65 -14.52
CA LEU A 105 -13.81 -5.92 -13.47
C LEU A 105 -14.16 -4.48 -13.90
N LYS A 106 -13.23 -3.75 -14.52
CA LYS A 106 -13.48 -2.40 -15.07
C LYS A 106 -14.52 -2.41 -16.20
N THR A 107 -14.49 -3.43 -17.05
CA THR A 107 -15.47 -3.58 -18.13
C THR A 107 -16.87 -3.78 -17.57
N LEU A 108 -17.03 -4.63 -16.54
CA LEU A 108 -18.31 -4.80 -15.85
C LEU A 108 -18.78 -3.49 -15.18
N GLN A 109 -17.85 -2.70 -14.62
CA GLN A 109 -18.17 -1.37 -14.07
C GLN A 109 -18.85 -0.46 -15.09
N SER A 110 -18.37 -0.47 -16.33
CA SER A 110 -18.88 0.39 -17.40
C SER A 110 -20.23 -0.06 -17.98
N LYS A 111 -20.53 -1.36 -17.93
CA LYS A 111 -21.70 -1.97 -18.60
C LYS A 111 -22.91 -2.18 -17.67
N ASN A 112 -22.69 -2.20 -16.36
CA ASN A 112 -23.72 -2.61 -15.41
C ASN A 112 -24.63 -1.44 -15.00
N ASN A 113 -25.93 -1.70 -14.92
CA ASN A 113 -26.94 -0.75 -14.42
C ASN A 113 -26.69 -0.33 -12.95
N LYS A 114 -25.92 -1.14 -12.21
CA LYS A 114 -25.43 -0.87 -10.84
C LYS A 114 -24.05 -0.19 -10.82
N ALA A 115 -23.67 0.56 -11.87
CA ALA A 115 -22.34 1.17 -12.03
C ALA A 115 -21.84 1.95 -10.79
N LEU A 116 -22.73 2.61 -10.06
CA LEU A 116 -22.38 3.35 -8.84
C LEU A 116 -21.91 2.44 -7.69
N SER A 117 -22.61 1.33 -7.41
CA SER A 117 -22.18 0.42 -6.35
C SER A 117 -20.88 -0.28 -6.70
N LEU A 118 -20.73 -0.69 -7.97
CA LEU A 118 -19.49 -1.30 -8.43
C LEU A 118 -18.30 -0.32 -8.38
N ARG A 119 -18.55 0.96 -8.68
CA ARG A 119 -17.53 2.01 -8.54
C ARG A 119 -17.07 2.16 -7.10
N THR A 120 -18.00 2.21 -6.14
CA THR A 120 -17.63 2.25 -4.73
C THR A 120 -16.84 1.00 -4.33
N CYS A 121 -17.22 -0.20 -4.80
CA CYS A 121 -16.46 -1.42 -4.53
C CYS A 121 -15.03 -1.38 -5.11
N VAL A 122 -14.86 -0.86 -6.33
CA VAL A 122 -13.52 -0.69 -6.95
C VAL A 122 -12.67 0.28 -6.14
N GLU A 123 -13.25 1.40 -5.70
CA GLU A 123 -12.57 2.36 -4.83
C GLU A 123 -12.19 1.68 -3.50
N GLU A 124 -13.09 0.94 -2.84
CA GLU A 124 -12.82 0.19 -1.61
C GLU A 124 -11.68 -0.82 -1.75
N ILE A 125 -11.60 -1.53 -2.89
CA ILE A 125 -10.50 -2.44 -3.22
C ILE A 125 -9.18 -1.65 -3.25
N VAL A 126 -9.11 -0.55 -4.01
CA VAL A 126 -7.92 0.29 -4.11
C VAL A 126 -7.48 0.79 -2.73
N PHE A 127 -8.41 1.29 -1.92
CA PHE A 127 -8.13 1.72 -0.55
C PHE A 127 -7.60 0.59 0.33
N ASN A 128 -8.17 -0.62 0.23
CA ASN A 128 -7.74 -1.73 1.07
C ASN A 128 -6.27 -2.13 0.83
N PHE A 129 -5.81 -1.99 -0.41
CA PHE A 129 -4.46 -2.40 -0.83
C PHE A 129 -3.40 -1.31 -0.67
N ILE A 130 -3.72 -0.05 -0.99
CA ILE A 130 -2.69 1.02 -1.06
C ILE A 130 -2.79 2.01 0.09
N TYR A 131 -3.99 2.24 0.63
CA TYR A 131 -4.16 3.34 1.57
C TYR A 131 -3.37 3.09 2.87
N PRO A 132 -2.61 4.09 3.37
CA PRO A 132 -1.75 3.91 4.54
C PRO A 132 -2.51 3.44 5.78
N ARG A 133 -2.00 2.39 6.42
CA ARG A 133 -2.49 1.91 7.72
C ARG A 133 -1.69 2.57 8.83
N ILE A 134 -2.30 3.57 9.47
CA ILE A 134 -1.67 4.33 10.54
C ILE A 134 -1.86 3.58 11.87
N ASP A 135 -0.78 3.32 12.59
CA ASP A 135 -0.88 2.89 13.99
C ASP A 135 -1.40 4.06 14.83
N LEU A 136 -2.69 4.04 15.14
CA LEU A 136 -3.35 5.11 15.86
C LEU A 136 -2.80 5.32 17.28
N GLU A 137 -2.26 4.28 17.91
CA GLU A 137 -1.80 4.38 19.30
C GLU A 137 -0.55 5.24 19.44
N VAL A 138 0.27 5.32 18.37
CA VAL A 138 1.45 6.19 18.33
C VAL A 138 1.09 7.68 18.22
N SER A 139 -0.12 7.99 17.71
CA SER A 139 -0.58 9.37 17.49
C SER A 139 -1.52 9.89 18.58
N LYS A 140 -2.23 9.02 19.31
CA LYS A 140 -3.19 9.41 20.35
C LYS A 140 -2.56 9.79 21.69
N LYS A 141 -1.44 9.14 22.05
CA LYS A 141 -0.85 9.25 23.39
C LYS A 141 0.31 10.24 23.36
N MET A 142 0.15 11.38 24.03
CA MET A 142 1.20 12.40 24.13
C MET A 142 2.54 11.90 24.72
N ASN A 143 2.49 10.84 25.54
CA ASN A 143 3.68 10.27 26.19
C ASN A 143 4.20 9.02 25.47
N HIS A 144 3.78 8.79 24.22
CA HIS A 144 4.30 7.68 23.42
C HIS A 144 5.76 7.95 23.06
N LEU A 145 6.64 6.98 23.34
CA LEU A 145 8.06 7.09 23.00
C LEU A 145 8.27 6.60 21.57
N LEU A 146 8.85 7.45 20.73
CA LEU A 146 9.25 7.12 19.37
C LEU A 146 10.76 6.92 19.29
N LYS A 147 11.18 6.13 18.29
CA LYS A 147 12.58 5.93 17.95
C LYS A 147 13.21 7.28 17.56
N ALA A 148 14.37 7.61 18.12
CA ALA A 148 15.09 8.83 17.77
C ALA A 148 15.68 8.76 16.35
N PRO A 149 15.82 9.88 15.62
CA PRO A 149 16.60 9.92 14.39
C PRO A 149 18.05 9.46 14.62
N PHE A 150 18.67 8.90 13.58
CA PHE A 150 20.07 8.42 13.55
C PHE A 150 20.42 7.26 14.49
N CYS A 151 19.49 6.71 15.25
CA CYS A 151 19.80 5.50 16.00
C CYS A 151 19.86 4.25 15.11
N VAL A 152 20.66 3.28 15.53
CA VAL A 152 20.92 2.04 14.79
C VAL A 152 19.80 1.04 15.06
N HIS A 153 19.20 0.49 14.00
CA HIS A 153 18.24 -0.59 14.14
C HIS A 153 18.96 -1.89 14.57
N PRO A 154 18.60 -2.49 15.72
CA PRO A 154 19.40 -3.56 16.32
C PRO A 154 19.53 -4.80 15.42
N ASN A 155 18.47 -5.16 14.69
CA ASN A 155 18.49 -6.37 13.87
C ASN A 155 19.13 -6.19 12.50
N THR A 156 19.17 -4.95 11.96
CA THR A 156 19.63 -4.70 10.59
C THR A 156 20.95 -3.95 10.55
N GLY A 157 21.40 -3.39 11.68
CA GLY A 157 22.58 -2.53 11.75
C GLY A 157 22.42 -1.20 11.01
N ARG A 158 21.26 -0.93 10.39
CA ARG A 158 21.00 0.27 9.58
C ARG A 158 20.75 1.49 10.45
N VAL A 159 21.26 2.64 10.00
CA VAL A 159 21.04 3.94 10.64
C VAL A 159 19.67 4.50 10.24
N CYS A 160 18.89 5.00 11.20
CA CYS A 160 17.63 5.68 10.89
C CYS A 160 17.85 7.09 10.31
N VAL A 161 18.02 7.16 8.99
CA VAL A 161 18.19 8.41 8.26
C VAL A 161 16.85 9.10 7.96
N PRO A 162 16.79 10.44 7.90
CA PRO A 162 15.63 11.16 7.36
C PRO A 162 15.39 10.82 5.88
N ILE A 163 14.12 10.81 5.45
CA ILE A 163 13.73 10.63 4.05
C ILE A 163 13.39 12.01 3.47
N ASP A 164 13.91 12.32 2.28
CA ASP A 164 13.56 13.56 1.57
C ASP A 164 12.15 13.44 0.98
N PRO A 165 11.19 14.27 1.40
CA PRO A 165 9.82 14.20 0.89
C PRO A 165 9.70 14.56 -0.60
N ASN A 166 10.68 15.27 -1.20
CA ASN A 166 10.61 15.64 -2.61
C ASN A 166 11.11 14.52 -3.54
N ASN A 167 11.90 13.59 -3.02
CA ASN A 167 12.53 12.50 -3.76
C ASN A 167 12.24 11.14 -3.09
N CYS A 168 11.06 11.00 -2.46
CA CYS A 168 10.74 9.82 -1.66
C CYS A 168 10.63 8.53 -2.48
N ASP A 169 10.31 8.64 -3.77
CA ASP A 169 10.15 7.49 -4.67
C ASP A 169 11.50 6.87 -5.07
N GLU A 170 12.60 7.63 -4.93
CA GLU A 170 13.96 7.16 -5.22
C GLU A 170 14.58 6.43 -4.01
N PHE A 171 14.01 6.62 -2.81
CA PHE A 171 14.58 6.11 -1.57
C PHE A 171 14.52 4.57 -1.50
N ASP A 172 15.68 3.92 -1.65
CA ASP A 172 15.81 2.47 -1.47
C ASP A 172 16.31 2.14 -0.04
N PRO A 173 15.46 1.56 0.84
CA PRO A 173 15.84 1.26 2.22
C PRO A 173 16.89 0.15 2.34
N LEU A 174 17.12 -0.63 1.28
CA LEU A 174 18.10 -1.72 1.24
C LEU A 174 19.45 -1.26 0.70
N LEU A 175 19.46 -0.35 -0.27
CA LEU A 175 20.68 0.13 -0.91
C LEU A 175 21.22 1.42 -0.30
N GLU A 176 20.36 2.40 -0.01
CA GLU A 176 20.79 3.77 0.36
C GLU A 176 21.03 3.95 1.86
N VAL A 177 20.38 3.14 2.70
CA VAL A 177 20.48 3.31 4.15
C VAL A 177 21.76 2.65 4.67
N PRO A 178 22.74 3.43 5.16
CA PRO A 178 24.02 2.89 5.57
C PRO A 178 23.88 2.05 6.84
N THR A 179 24.73 1.04 6.94
CA THR A 179 24.90 0.26 8.16
C THR A 179 26.02 0.85 9.02
N LEU A 180 25.93 0.63 10.34
CA LEU A 180 26.96 1.05 11.27
C LEU A 180 28.34 0.48 10.89
N SER A 181 28.40 -0.78 10.45
CA SER A 181 29.65 -1.43 10.03
C SER A 181 30.29 -0.72 8.83
N GLN A 182 29.49 -0.39 7.80
CA GLN A 182 29.97 0.35 6.63
C GLN A 182 30.54 1.71 7.02
N ILE A 183 29.85 2.46 7.87
CA ILE A 183 30.32 3.78 8.33
C ILE A 183 31.65 3.65 9.09
N ILE A 184 31.79 2.65 9.95
CA ILE A 184 33.05 2.41 10.69
C ILE A 184 34.20 2.07 9.73
N GLU A 185 33.96 1.22 8.74
CA GLU A 185 34.95 0.84 7.72
C GLU A 185 35.38 2.03 6.86
N GLU A 186 34.44 2.87 6.45
CA GLU A 186 34.69 4.11 5.70
C GLU A 186 35.54 5.10 6.52
N ILE A 187 35.22 5.28 7.81
CA ILE A 187 35.99 6.17 8.70
C ILE A 187 37.43 5.64 8.87
N ASN A 188 37.60 4.35 9.10
CA ASN A 188 38.92 3.75 9.28
C ASN A 188 39.76 3.87 8.00
N SER A 189 39.13 3.66 6.83
CA SER A 189 39.80 3.79 5.53
C SER A 189 40.15 5.23 5.19
N ALA A 190 39.27 6.19 5.53
CA ALA A 190 39.53 7.61 5.36
C ALA A 190 40.67 8.10 6.27
N GLY A 191 40.72 7.63 7.52
CA GLY A 191 41.81 7.96 8.45
C GLY A 191 43.17 7.46 7.97
N LEU A 192 43.24 6.26 7.40
CA LEU A 192 44.49 5.71 6.83
C LEU A 192 45.04 6.51 5.64
N ASN A 193 44.17 7.18 4.87
CA ASN A 193 44.61 8.00 3.73
C ASN A 193 45.13 9.38 4.16
N MET A 194 44.78 9.85 5.36
CA MET A 194 45.28 11.14 5.87
C MET A 194 46.71 11.04 6.43
N ASP A 195 47.15 9.86 6.86
CA ASP A 195 48.50 9.63 7.40
C ASP A 195 49.59 9.41 6.32
N VAL A 196 49.22 9.40 5.03
CA VAL A 196 50.15 9.10 3.92
C VAL A 196 50.57 10.36 3.14
N ASP A 197 49.84 11.47 3.29
CA ASP A 197 50.09 12.73 2.55
C ASP A 197 50.98 13.74 3.29
N ASP A 198 51.60 13.35 4.42
CA ASP A 198 52.39 14.24 5.30
C ASP A 198 53.93 13.98 5.29
N ASP A 199 54.46 13.29 4.27
CA ASP A 199 55.92 13.05 4.07
C ASP A 199 56.47 13.61 2.73
#